data_AF-A0A947AC03-F1
#
_entry.id   AF-A0A947AC03-F1
#
_cell.length_a   1.000
_cell.length_b   1.000
_cell.length_c   1.000
_cell.angle_alpha   90.00
_cell.angle_beta   90.00
_cell.angle_gamma   90.00
#
_symmetry.space_group_name_H-M   'P 1'
#
loop_
_entity.id
_entity.type
_entity.pdbx_description
1 polymer ?
#
loop_
_entity_poly.entity_id
_entity_poly.type
_entity_poly.pdbx_seq_one_letter_code
_entity_poly.pdbx_strand_id
1 'polypeptide(L)'
;PAARAALAAGEQEKFWEFHDELFAAEKLTEEVITATAVKLGLDMEKFARDLNSPAIKQQIKQDLRDAQKAGVTGTPTIFINGKKLKNRSMQGFQTMIADELKKPNQS
;
A
#
# COMPACT_ATOMS: atom_id res chain seq x y z
N PRO A 1 -2.04 -5.66 11.22
CA PRO A 1 -2.13 -4.38 11.98
C PRO A 1 -1.67 -3.20 11.12
N ALA A 2 -0.45 -3.29 10.57
CA ALA A 2 0.15 -2.30 9.67
C ALA A 2 -0.74 -1.78 8.54
N ALA A 3 -1.30 -2.69 7.71
CA ALA A 3 -2.12 -2.30 6.56
C ALA A 3 -3.40 -1.54 6.98
N ARG A 4 -4.02 -1.93 8.10
CA ARG A 4 -5.18 -1.21 8.65
C ARG A 4 -4.78 0.18 9.14
N ALA A 5 -3.63 0.29 9.80
CA ALA A 5 -3.12 1.55 10.30
C ALA A 5 -2.76 2.52 9.17
N ALA A 6 -2.09 2.04 8.12
CA ALA A 6 -1.79 2.85 6.95
C ALA A 6 -3.08 3.36 6.27
N LEU A 7 -4.08 2.50 6.10
CA LEU A 7 -5.39 2.93 5.55
C LEU A 7 -6.11 3.92 6.47
N ALA A 8 -6.09 3.71 7.79
CA ALA A 8 -6.66 4.66 8.75
C ALA A 8 -5.95 6.02 8.76
N ALA A 9 -4.63 6.05 8.55
CA ALA A 9 -3.89 7.29 8.31
C ALA A 9 -4.27 7.93 6.96
N GLY A 10 -4.57 7.11 5.94
CA GLY A 10 -5.08 7.55 4.65
C GLY A 10 -6.43 8.28 4.71
N GLU A 11 -7.32 7.89 5.63
CA GLU A 11 -8.56 8.61 5.92
C GLU A 11 -8.32 10.04 6.46
N GLN A 12 -7.08 10.36 6.85
CA GLN A 12 -6.63 11.67 7.29
C GLN A 12 -5.56 12.25 6.33
N GLU A 13 -5.52 11.77 5.09
CA GLU A 13 -4.60 12.23 4.03
C GLU A 13 -3.10 12.01 4.32
N LYS A 14 -2.79 11.09 5.25
CA LYS A 14 -1.42 10.80 5.72
C LYS A 14 -0.93 9.40 5.37
N PHE A 15 -1.52 8.79 4.34
CA PHE A 15 -1.17 7.41 3.96
C PHE A 15 0.32 7.25 3.67
N TRP A 16 0.89 8.13 2.83
CA TRP A 16 2.26 8.00 2.35
C TRP A 16 3.27 8.30 3.44
N GLU A 17 3.08 9.38 4.20
CA GLU A 17 3.96 9.70 5.31
C GLU A 17 3.95 8.60 6.38
N PHE A 18 2.77 8.04 6.68
CA PHE A 18 2.64 6.94 7.61
C PHE A 18 3.28 5.66 7.08
N HIS A 19 3.08 5.34 5.80
CA HIS A 19 3.70 4.21 5.13
C HIS A 19 5.23 4.30 5.21
N ASP A 20 5.81 5.46 4.90
CA ASP A 20 7.25 5.64 4.82
C ASP A 20 7.91 5.52 6.20
N GLU A 21 7.29 6.09 7.24
CA GLU A 21 7.74 5.95 8.63
C GLU A 21 7.70 4.48 9.08
N LEU A 22 6.64 3.75 8.76
CA LEU A 22 6.57 2.31 9.06
C LEU A 22 7.58 1.49 8.26
N PHE A 23 7.82 1.86 7.00
CA PHE A 23 8.78 1.16 6.15
C PHE A 23 10.23 1.39 6.61
N ALA A 24 10.51 2.57 7.17
CA ALA A 24 11.81 2.90 7.77
C ALA A 24 12.02 2.28 9.15
N ALA A 25 10.97 1.79 9.82
CA ALA A 25 11.08 1.19 11.13
C ALA A 25 11.74 -0.21 11.09
N GLU A 26 12.71 -0.45 11.98
CA GLU A 26 13.37 -1.76 12.09
C GLU A 26 12.42 -2.89 12.50
N LYS A 27 11.40 -2.56 13.30
CA LYS A 27 10.37 -3.48 13.79
C LYS A 27 9.01 -2.84 13.73
N LEU A 28 8.05 -3.58 13.20
CA LEU A 28 6.65 -3.21 13.27
C LEU A 28 6.00 -3.77 14.54
N THR A 29 5.84 -2.91 15.54
CA THR A 29 5.07 -3.20 16.75
C THR A 29 3.87 -2.25 16.87
N GLU A 30 2.92 -2.57 17.74
CA GLU A 30 1.75 -1.69 17.96
C GLU A 30 2.17 -0.33 18.54
N GLU A 31 3.24 -0.31 19.35
CA GLU A 31 3.83 0.91 19.89
C GLU A 31 4.40 1.78 18.77
N VAL A 32 5.13 1.20 17.80
CA VAL A 32 5.67 1.95 16.65
C VAL A 32 4.55 2.52 15.79
N ILE A 33 3.50 1.73 15.53
CA ILE A 33 2.32 2.17 14.78
C ILE A 33 1.65 3.37 15.47
N THR A 34 1.44 3.27 16.78
CA THR A 34 0.78 4.32 17.57
C THR A 34 1.66 5.57 17.68
N ALA A 35 2.95 5.40 17.93
CA ALA A 35 3.92 6.50 17.99
C ALA A 35 4.01 7.23 16.65
N THR A 36 3.96 6.51 15.53
CA THR A 36 3.95 7.09 14.18
C THR A 36 2.68 7.91 13.95
N ALA A 37 1.52 7.41 14.36
CA ALA A 37 0.25 8.15 14.25
C ALA A 37 0.31 9.48 15.02
N VAL A 38 0.81 9.44 16.26
CA VAL A 38 1.00 10.63 17.10
C VAL A 38 2.01 11.59 16.49
N LYS A 39 3.16 11.08 16.02
CA LYS A 39 4.21 11.89 15.37
C LYS A 39 3.69 12.66 14.15
N LEU A 40 2.80 12.04 13.37
CA LEU A 40 2.21 12.64 12.18
C LEU A 40 1.02 13.56 12.48
N GLY A 41 0.67 13.74 13.75
CA GLY A 41 -0.41 14.63 14.18
C GLY A 41 -1.81 14.12 13.82
N LEU A 42 -1.98 12.79 13.74
CA LEU A 42 -3.30 12.20 13.48
C LEU A 42 -4.24 12.43 14.67
N ASP A 43 -5.52 12.63 14.36
CA ASP A 43 -6.58 12.50 15.36
C ASP A 43 -6.64 11.03 15.81
N MET A 44 -6.24 10.80 17.06
CA MET A 44 -6.11 9.46 17.62
C MET A 44 -7.47 8.80 17.89
N GLU A 45 -8.53 9.56 18.14
CA GLU A 45 -9.88 9.02 18.29
C GLU A 45 -10.43 8.54 16.94
N LYS A 46 -10.28 9.38 15.90
CA LYS A 46 -10.61 9.00 14.53
C LYS A 46 -9.78 7.81 14.07
N PHE A 47 -8.47 7.83 14.30
CA PHE A 47 -7.57 6.75 13.93
C PHE A 47 -7.95 5.41 14.59
N ALA A 48 -8.25 5.40 15.90
CA ALA A 48 -8.65 4.19 16.61
C ALA A 48 -10.00 3.63 16.13
N ARG A 49 -10.94 4.51 15.78
CA ARG A 49 -12.22 4.13 15.17
C ARG A 49 -12.00 3.51 13.80
N ASP A 50 -11.22 4.16 12.95
CA ASP A 50 -11.02 3.76 11.56
C ASP A 50 -10.22 2.46 11.47
N LEU A 51 -9.24 2.25 12.36
CA LEU A 51 -8.52 0.97 12.53
C LEU A 51 -9.45 -0.26 12.65
N ASN A 52 -10.63 -0.06 13.26
CA ASN A 52 -11.61 -1.11 13.49
C ASN A 52 -12.79 -1.10 12.51
N SER A 53 -12.82 -0.12 11.59
CA SER A 53 -13.91 0.10 10.65
C SER A 53 -14.18 -1.11 9.76
N PRO A 54 -15.46 -1.48 9.55
CA PRO A 54 -15.85 -2.47 8.55
C PRO A 54 -15.39 -2.10 7.14
N ALA A 55 -15.33 -0.80 6.81
CA ALA A 55 -14.92 -0.32 5.48
C ALA A 55 -13.46 -0.70 5.18
N ILE A 56 -12.52 -0.38 6.08
CA ILE A 56 -11.10 -0.74 5.94
C ILE A 56 -10.93 -2.26 5.91
N LYS A 57 -11.67 -3.00 6.74
CA LYS A 57 -11.65 -4.48 6.69
C LYS A 57 -12.11 -5.02 5.34
N GLN A 58 -13.14 -4.41 4.75
CA GLN A 58 -13.66 -4.80 3.44
C GLN A 58 -12.69 -4.44 2.31
N GLN A 59 -12.05 -3.27 2.38
CA GLN A 59 -11.04 -2.84 1.42
C GLN A 59 -9.86 -3.82 1.39
N ILE A 60 -9.28 -4.16 2.55
CA ILE A 60 -8.19 -5.15 2.63
C ILE A 60 -8.62 -6.50 2.06
N LYS A 61 -9.86 -6.95 2.34
CA LYS A 61 -10.38 -8.19 1.76
C LYS A 61 -10.50 -8.11 0.25
N GLN A 62 -10.88 -6.96 -0.29
CA GLN A 62 -10.97 -6.73 -1.72
C GLN A 62 -9.58 -6.75 -2.36
N ASP A 63 -8.61 -6.03 -1.79
CA ASP A 63 -7.23 -6.00 -2.25
C ASP A 63 -6.61 -7.41 -2.30
N LEU A 64 -6.87 -8.23 -1.27
CA LEU A 64 -6.41 -9.63 -1.23
C LEU A 64 -7.06 -10.48 -2.33
N ARG A 65 -8.37 -10.32 -2.58
CA ARG A 65 -9.06 -11.04 -3.65
C ARG A 65 -8.52 -10.65 -5.02
N ASP A 66 -8.24 -9.37 -5.24
CA ASP A 66 -7.74 -8.88 -6.51
C ASP A 66 -6.28 -9.33 -6.73
N ALA A 67 -5.46 -9.36 -5.68
CA ALA A 67 -4.13 -9.96 -5.72
C ALA A 67 -4.18 -11.46 -6.08
N GLN A 68 -5.11 -12.22 -5.50
CA GLN A 68 -5.30 -13.64 -5.83
C GLN A 68 -5.74 -13.84 -7.28
N LYS A 69 -6.73 -13.06 -7.76
CA LYS A 69 -7.17 -13.10 -9.15
C LYS A 69 -6.05 -12.75 -10.14
N ALA A 70 -5.17 -11.83 -9.75
CA ALA A 70 -4.00 -11.43 -10.54
C ALA A 70 -2.83 -12.44 -10.45
N GLY A 71 -2.98 -13.57 -9.73
CA GLY A 71 -1.94 -14.59 -9.58
C GLY A 71 -0.72 -14.10 -8.80
N VAL A 72 -0.93 -13.18 -7.85
CA VAL A 72 0.13 -12.70 -6.95
C VAL A 72 0.42 -13.77 -5.90
N THR A 73 1.65 -14.29 -5.91
CA THR A 73 2.11 -15.35 -4.99
C THR A 73 3.08 -14.86 -3.91
N GLY A 74 3.41 -13.56 -3.92
CA GLY A 74 4.30 -12.95 -2.93
C GLY A 74 4.50 -11.45 -3.16
N THR A 75 4.97 -10.76 -2.13
CA THR A 75 5.27 -9.32 -2.15
C THR A 75 6.79 -9.07 -2.21
N PRO A 76 7.25 -7.96 -2.82
CA PRO A 76 6.47 -7.11 -3.72
C PRO A 76 6.18 -7.85 -5.04
N THR A 77 5.00 -7.66 -5.62
CA THR A 77 4.71 -7.98 -7.02
C THR A 77 4.22 -6.70 -7.68
N ILE A 78 4.80 -6.35 -8.82
CA ILE A 78 4.57 -5.06 -9.48
C ILE A 78 3.92 -5.32 -10.83
N PHE A 79 2.90 -4.51 -11.14
CA PHE A 79 2.28 -4.47 -12.46
C PHE A 79 2.44 -3.06 -13.04
N ILE A 80 2.76 -2.97 -14.33
CA ILE A 80 2.80 -1.73 -15.11
C ILE A 80 1.75 -1.89 -16.20
N ASN A 81 0.70 -1.06 -16.17
CA ASN A 81 -0.48 -1.13 -17.06
C ASN A 81 -1.03 -2.57 -17.22
N GLY A 82 -1.24 -3.26 -16.09
CA GLY A 82 -1.82 -4.61 -16.07
C GLY A 82 -0.82 -5.75 -16.38
N LYS A 83 0.43 -5.45 -16.75
CA LYS A 83 1.45 -6.48 -17.00
C LYS A 83 2.39 -6.64 -15.82
N LYS A 84 2.63 -7.89 -15.42
CA LYS A 84 3.52 -8.24 -14.31
C LYS A 84 4.98 -7.96 -14.67
N LEU A 85 5.66 -7.16 -13.86
CA LEU A 85 7.09 -6.88 -13.98
C LEU A 85 7.89 -8.14 -13.62
N LYS A 86 8.61 -8.68 -14.60
CA LYS A 86 9.47 -9.86 -14.42
C LYS A 86 10.85 -9.50 -13.90
N ASN A 87 11.42 -8.38 -14.38
CA ASN A 87 12.73 -7.88 -13.98
C ASN A 87 12.58 -6.63 -13.11
N ARG A 88 13.01 -6.72 -11.85
CA ARG A 88 12.87 -5.63 -10.85
C ARG A 88 14.08 -4.69 -10.81
N SER A 89 15.04 -4.81 -11.72
CA SER A 89 16.10 -3.82 -11.84
C SER A 89 15.55 -2.50 -12.39
N MET A 90 16.22 -1.39 -12.11
CA MET A 90 15.85 -0.07 -12.67
C MET A 90 15.71 -0.11 -14.19
N GLN A 91 16.58 -0.85 -14.87
CA GLN A 91 16.50 -1.08 -16.31
C GLN A 91 15.24 -1.88 -16.70
N GLY A 92 14.87 -2.91 -15.93
CA GLY A 92 13.64 -3.67 -16.15
C GLY A 92 12.38 -2.79 -16.04
N PHE A 93 12.35 -1.87 -15.07
CA PHE A 93 11.30 -0.85 -14.97
C PHE A 93 11.28 0.06 -16.20
N GLN A 94 12.42 0.65 -16.56
CA GLN A 94 12.52 1.57 -17.70
C GLN A 94 12.06 0.93 -19.01
N THR A 95 12.51 -0.29 -19.30
CA THR A 95 12.10 -1.03 -20.49
C THR A 95 10.60 -1.25 -20.51
N MET A 96 10.03 -1.71 -19.40
CA MET A 96 8.60 -2.02 -19.34
C MET A 96 7.72 -0.77 -19.41
N ILE A 97 8.12 0.32 -18.77
CA ILE A 97 7.43 1.62 -18.89
C ILE A 97 7.47 2.09 -20.35
N ALA A 98 8.64 2.05 -20.99
CA ALA A 98 8.78 2.46 -22.38
C ALA A 98 7.93 1.60 -23.33
N ASP A 99 7.84 0.29 -23.08
CA ASP A 99 7.03 -0.63 -23.89
C ASP A 99 5.53 -0.42 -23.72
N GLU A 100 5.07 -0.02 -22.53
CA GLU A 100 3.65 0.26 -22.28
C GLU A 100 3.23 1.68 -22.69
N LEU A 101 4.15 2.65 -22.73
CA LEU A 101 3.89 4.00 -23.29
C LEU A 101 3.77 3.98 -24.83
N LYS A 102 4.46 3.06 -25.50
CA LYS A 102 4.38 2.91 -26.97
C LYS A 102 3.06 2.29 -27.45
N LYS A 103 2.28 1.68 -26.55
CA LYS A 103 0.99 1.07 -26.87
C LYS A 103 -0.08 2.11 -26.59
N PRO A 104 -0.88 2.54 -27.58
CA PRO A 104 -2.05 3.36 -27.29
C PRO A 104 -2.92 2.58 -26.31
N ASN A 105 -3.31 3.22 -25.18
CA ASN A 105 -4.20 2.66 -24.18
C ASN A 105 -5.37 1.97 -24.89
N GLN A 106 -5.39 0.64 -24.91
CA GLN A 106 -6.55 -0.09 -25.41
C GLN A 106 -7.59 -0.08 -24.30
N SER A 107 -8.65 0.67 -24.57
CA SER A 107 -9.88 0.87 -23.79
C SER A 107 -10.51 -0.43 -23.30
#